data_AF-A0A0G1QLN9-F1
#
_entry.id   AF-A0A0G1QLN9-F1
#
_cell.length_a   1.000
_cell.length_b   1.000
_cell.length_c   1.000
_cell.angle_alpha   90.00
_cell.angle_beta   90.00
_cell.angle_gamma   90.00
#
_symmetry.space_group_name_H-M   'P 1'
#
loop_
_entity.id
_entity.type
_entity.pdbx_description
1 polymer ?
#
loop_
_entity_poly.entity_id
_entity_poly.type
_entity_poly.pdbx_seq_one_letter_code
_entity_poly.pdbx_strand_id
1 'polypeptide(L)'
;MNLAGRVWEPPSNLPPSQVEQLLGGTKKLSTRAFTATILSLVQSRHFRILRSDKKQGFILSKYVYSLLPTTSKQPLPPPEAYLRDLLVNRIKTEPVLLEGKIQDVIPLPSITAWFKAHATSVQGILRNFEDLAFANNLHTGYFDSMAHTQAQKLRGILPAVGLMILGILDQSMGIALVGISCPPLLPLQAVIASLAMFISILVLVALAVFKARGEKRTDLGLTETAHWLAFQKHLKEYALTKNYPIDSVILWEKYLVYGTLLGVSAKALAELPLTLSAHETQVMAAHWGASSLHGTSFDLSSVAGSLSNAISSISSVSSSSFGASGTGSSGGSSGGGGGGGGGGGGGAG
;
A
#
# COMPACT_ATOMS: atom_id res chain seq x y z
N MET A 1 4.85 3.65 -28.85
CA MET A 1 4.82 5.08 -28.45
C MET A 1 3.76 5.78 -29.28
N ASN A 2 2.87 6.56 -28.67
CA ASN A 2 1.85 7.33 -29.39
C ASN A 2 2.37 8.76 -29.67
N LEU A 3 1.88 9.38 -30.74
CA LEU A 3 2.39 10.62 -31.39
C LEU A 3 2.56 11.87 -30.49
N ALA A 4 2.09 11.85 -29.24
CA ALA A 4 2.18 12.97 -28.29
C ALA A 4 3.22 12.81 -27.18
N GLY A 5 3.96 11.71 -27.13
CA GLY A 5 4.94 11.45 -26.04
C GLY A 5 4.33 11.33 -24.63
N ARG A 6 3.00 11.35 -24.50
CA ARG A 6 2.27 11.16 -23.23
C ARG A 6 1.74 9.73 -23.17
N VAL A 7 2.09 9.04 -22.10
CA VAL A 7 1.64 7.68 -21.81
C VAL A 7 0.28 7.78 -21.12
N TRP A 8 -0.80 7.69 -21.91
CA TRP A 8 -2.19 7.78 -21.43
C TRP A 8 -2.73 6.47 -20.85
N GLU A 9 -2.03 5.36 -21.04
CA GLU A 9 -2.45 4.06 -20.52
C GLU A 9 -1.40 3.50 -19.57
N PRO A 10 -1.78 2.75 -18.53
CA PRO A 10 -0.81 2.00 -17.75
C PRO A 10 0.03 1.12 -18.68
N PRO A 11 1.34 1.00 -18.44
CA PRO A 11 2.24 0.32 -19.36
C PRO A 11 1.98 -1.19 -19.44
N SER A 12 1.40 -1.77 -18.39
CA SER A 12 1.06 -3.19 -18.30
C SER A 12 -0.10 -3.42 -17.31
N ASN A 13 -0.69 -4.61 -17.36
CA ASN A 13 -1.76 -5.04 -16.44
C ASN A 13 -1.19 -5.75 -15.19
N LEU A 14 -0.04 -5.27 -14.69
CA LEU A 14 0.57 -5.87 -13.50
C LEU A 14 -0.28 -5.62 -12.25
N PRO A 15 -0.37 -6.61 -11.34
CA PRO A 15 -0.83 -6.43 -9.97
C PRO A 15 -0.36 -5.12 -9.34
N PRO A 16 -1.25 -4.33 -8.70
CA PRO A 16 -0.84 -3.09 -8.03
C PRO A 16 0.25 -3.31 -6.98
N SER A 17 0.22 -4.43 -6.26
CA SER A 17 1.26 -4.82 -5.31
C SER A 17 2.61 -5.05 -5.99
N GLN A 18 2.62 -5.68 -7.16
CA GLN A 18 3.85 -5.87 -7.92
C GLN A 18 4.43 -4.55 -8.41
N VAL A 19 3.58 -3.66 -8.92
CA VAL A 19 3.97 -2.33 -9.39
C VAL A 19 4.60 -1.53 -8.24
N GLU A 20 4.03 -1.57 -7.04
CA GLU A 20 4.62 -0.86 -5.89
C GLU A 20 5.99 -1.40 -5.52
N GLN A 21 6.15 -2.73 -5.41
CA GLN A 21 7.45 -3.33 -5.12
C GLN A 21 8.46 -2.99 -6.20
N LEU A 22 8.04 -3.03 -7.47
CA LEU A 22 8.88 -2.70 -8.62
C LEU A 22 9.32 -1.22 -8.57
N LEU A 23 8.42 -0.28 -8.26
CA LEU A 23 8.76 1.14 -8.12
C LEU A 23 9.65 1.40 -6.89
N GLY A 24 9.36 0.75 -5.76
CA GLY A 24 10.09 0.93 -4.50
C GLY A 24 11.42 0.18 -4.44
N GLY A 25 11.59 -0.88 -5.24
CA GLY A 25 12.77 -1.75 -5.19
C GLY A 25 12.86 -2.47 -3.85
N THR A 26 11.72 -2.80 -3.25
CA THR A 26 11.63 -3.41 -1.93
C THR A 26 10.49 -4.42 -1.92
N LYS A 27 10.61 -5.43 -1.06
CA LYS A 27 9.55 -6.41 -0.79
C LYS A 27 8.36 -5.78 -0.05
N LYS A 28 8.58 -4.67 0.65
CA LYS A 28 7.55 -4.03 1.50
C LYS A 28 6.47 -3.34 0.68
N LEU A 29 5.23 -3.46 1.16
CA LEU A 29 4.06 -2.83 0.58
C LEU A 29 3.50 -1.77 1.52
N SER A 30 2.95 -0.70 0.95
CA SER A 30 2.25 0.32 1.70
C SER A 30 0.75 0.03 1.78
N THR A 31 0.05 0.84 2.58
CA THR A 31 -1.42 0.84 2.63
C THR A 31 -2.07 1.16 1.29
N ARG A 32 -1.34 1.85 0.39
CA ARG A 32 -1.81 2.18 -0.95
C ARG A 32 -1.90 0.95 -1.84
N ALA A 33 -0.91 0.04 -1.79
CA ALA A 33 -1.01 -1.21 -2.53
C ALA A 33 -2.17 -2.08 -2.06
N PHE A 34 -2.43 -2.18 -0.76
CA PHE A 34 -3.58 -2.93 -0.27
C PHE A 34 -4.90 -2.33 -0.77
N THR A 35 -5.04 -1.00 -0.68
CA THR A 35 -6.21 -0.27 -1.22
C THR A 35 -6.38 -0.49 -2.72
N ALA A 36 -5.30 -0.28 -3.50
CA ALA A 36 -5.31 -0.45 -4.94
C ALA A 36 -5.61 -1.90 -5.36
N THR A 37 -5.17 -2.89 -4.58
CA THR A 37 -5.45 -4.30 -4.87
C THR A 37 -6.93 -4.63 -4.63
N ILE A 38 -7.57 -4.09 -3.59
CA ILE A 38 -9.03 -4.21 -3.42
C ILE A 38 -9.77 -3.59 -4.62
N LEU A 39 -9.32 -2.43 -5.10
CA LEU A 39 -9.89 -1.77 -6.27
C LEU A 39 -9.67 -2.58 -7.56
N SER A 40 -8.50 -3.23 -7.70
CA SER A 40 -8.20 -4.16 -8.79
C SER A 40 -9.14 -5.36 -8.79
N LEU A 41 -9.53 -5.88 -7.61
CA LEU A 41 -10.53 -6.95 -7.50
C LEU A 41 -11.93 -6.50 -7.96
N VAL A 42 -12.28 -5.22 -7.76
CA VAL A 42 -13.53 -4.63 -8.30
C VAL A 42 -13.44 -4.46 -9.81
N GLN A 43 -12.31 -3.94 -10.31
CA GLN A 43 -12.03 -3.77 -11.73
C GLN A 43 -12.11 -5.10 -12.49
N SER A 44 -11.50 -6.16 -11.96
CA SER A 44 -11.51 -7.52 -12.54
C SER A 44 -12.82 -8.28 -12.31
N ARG A 45 -13.87 -7.59 -11.83
CA ARG A 45 -15.22 -8.11 -11.62
C ARG A 45 -15.31 -9.27 -10.62
N HIS A 46 -14.39 -9.34 -9.64
CA HIS A 46 -14.47 -10.29 -8.53
C HIS A 46 -15.32 -9.76 -7.37
N PHE A 47 -15.41 -8.44 -7.24
CA PHE A 47 -16.35 -7.78 -6.35
C PHE A 47 -17.14 -6.68 -7.07
N ARG A 48 -18.33 -6.39 -6.56
CA ARG A 48 -19.08 -5.16 -6.81
C ARG A 48 -19.10 -4.32 -5.54
N ILE A 49 -19.02 -3.01 -5.67
CA ILE A 49 -19.26 -2.11 -4.54
C ILE A 49 -20.75 -1.84 -4.47
N LEU A 50 -21.31 -1.89 -3.27
CA LEU A 50 -22.70 -1.55 -2.97
C LEU A 50 -22.74 -0.44 -1.93
N ARG A 51 -23.80 0.38 -1.98
CA ARG A 51 -24.07 1.46 -1.03
C ARG A 51 -25.39 1.20 -0.32
N SER A 52 -25.44 1.37 1.00
CA SER A 52 -26.66 1.29 1.79
C SER A 52 -27.71 2.32 1.34
N ASP A 53 -28.99 2.00 1.49
CA ASP A 53 -30.08 2.93 1.10
C ASP A 53 -30.24 4.08 2.10
N LYS A 54 -30.06 3.77 3.38
CA LYS A 54 -30.13 4.76 4.46
C LYS A 54 -28.74 5.06 5.00
N LYS A 55 -28.54 6.31 5.40
CA LYS A 55 -27.38 6.72 6.19
C LYS A 55 -27.49 6.10 7.59
N GLN A 56 -26.39 5.58 8.11
CA GLN A 56 -26.30 4.98 9.43
C GLN A 56 -25.37 5.83 10.33
N GLY A 57 -25.66 5.90 11.63
CA GLY A 57 -24.84 6.60 12.63
C GLY A 57 -25.65 7.42 13.64
N PHE A 58 -25.14 7.52 14.88
CA PHE A 58 -25.82 8.19 15.99
C PHE A 58 -25.60 9.73 16.02
N ILE A 59 -24.43 10.21 15.59
CA ILE A 59 -24.04 11.64 15.65
C ILE A 59 -23.83 12.23 14.24
N LEU A 60 -23.20 11.48 13.33
CA LEU A 60 -23.00 11.86 11.93
C LEU A 60 -23.42 10.69 11.05
N SER A 61 -24.57 10.80 10.39
CA SER A 61 -25.11 9.73 9.56
C SER A 61 -24.37 9.68 8.20
N LYS A 62 -23.81 8.51 7.87
CA LYS A 62 -23.07 8.28 6.62
C LYS A 62 -23.57 7.02 5.92
N TYR A 63 -23.43 6.97 4.60
CA TYR A 63 -23.70 5.75 3.85
C TYR A 63 -22.68 4.67 4.20
N VAL A 64 -23.14 3.42 4.30
CA VAL A 64 -22.29 2.25 4.50
C VAL A 64 -22.05 1.60 3.16
N TYR A 65 -20.79 1.24 2.90
CA TYR A 65 -20.38 0.57 1.67
C TYR A 65 -20.03 -0.88 1.96
N SER A 66 -20.37 -1.76 1.02
CA SER A 66 -20.13 -3.20 1.13
C SER A 66 -19.57 -3.74 -0.18
N LEU A 67 -18.77 -4.80 -0.09
CA LEU A 67 -18.30 -5.59 -1.23
C LEU A 67 -19.23 -6.79 -1.42
N LEU A 68 -19.79 -6.93 -2.61
CA LEU A 68 -20.55 -8.11 -3.01
C LEU A 68 -19.62 -9.04 -3.79
N PRO A 69 -19.32 -10.26 -3.29
CA PRO A 69 -18.57 -11.26 -4.03
C PRO A 69 -19.29 -11.63 -5.34
N THR A 70 -18.53 -11.82 -6.41
CA THR A 70 -19.07 -12.19 -7.72
C THR A 70 -18.25 -13.30 -8.38
N THR A 71 -18.90 -14.06 -9.27
CA THR A 71 -18.26 -15.14 -10.03
C THR A 71 -17.65 -14.58 -11.31
N SER A 72 -16.44 -14.01 -11.20
CA SER A 72 -15.67 -13.58 -12.37
C SER A 72 -15.07 -14.78 -13.09
N LYS A 73 -14.89 -14.67 -14.41
CA LYS A 73 -14.11 -15.61 -15.23
C LYS A 73 -12.67 -15.15 -15.45
N GLN A 74 -12.30 -13.96 -15.00
CA GLN A 74 -10.96 -13.42 -15.21
C GLN A 74 -9.94 -14.12 -14.30
N PRO A 75 -8.75 -14.49 -14.81
CA PRO A 75 -7.71 -15.08 -13.98
C PRO A 75 -7.21 -14.06 -12.95
N LEU A 76 -7.02 -14.52 -11.72
CA LEU A 76 -6.43 -13.74 -10.63
C LEU A 76 -4.96 -14.09 -10.46
N PRO A 77 -4.07 -13.09 -10.43
CA PRO A 77 -2.70 -13.31 -9.99
C PRO A 77 -2.68 -13.72 -8.51
N PRO A 78 -1.63 -14.42 -8.03
CA PRO A 78 -1.59 -14.96 -6.67
C PRO A 78 -1.85 -13.96 -5.53
N PRO A 79 -1.31 -12.72 -5.55
CA PRO A 79 -1.55 -11.75 -4.49
C PRO A 79 -3.03 -11.32 -4.40
N GLU A 80 -3.66 -11.06 -5.53
CA GLU A 80 -5.09 -10.73 -5.64
C GLU A 80 -5.97 -11.90 -5.19
N ALA A 81 -5.65 -13.12 -5.65
CA ALA A 81 -6.36 -14.33 -5.24
C ALA A 81 -6.34 -14.50 -3.72
N TYR A 82 -5.18 -14.29 -3.09
CA TYR A 82 -5.01 -14.36 -1.65
C TYR A 82 -5.89 -13.34 -0.91
N LEU A 83 -5.91 -12.08 -1.35
CA LEU A 83 -6.77 -11.07 -0.73
C LEU A 83 -8.25 -11.33 -0.95
N ARG A 84 -8.65 -11.81 -2.13
CA ARG A 84 -10.03 -12.22 -2.40
C ARG A 84 -10.46 -13.30 -1.40
N ASP A 85 -9.66 -14.34 -1.25
CA ASP A 85 -9.97 -15.45 -0.33
C ASP A 85 -10.00 -15.02 1.13
N LEU A 86 -9.12 -14.11 1.53
CA LEU A 86 -9.18 -13.50 2.86
C LEU A 86 -10.51 -12.77 3.06
N LEU A 87 -10.91 -11.92 2.12
CA LEU A 87 -12.13 -11.13 2.23
C LEU A 87 -13.37 -12.02 2.29
N VAL A 88 -13.45 -13.04 1.44
CA VAL A 88 -14.62 -13.93 1.36
C VAL A 88 -14.69 -14.89 2.54
N ASN A 89 -13.56 -15.48 2.96
CA ASN A 89 -13.57 -16.60 3.90
C ASN A 89 -13.31 -16.20 5.35
N ARG A 90 -12.82 -14.98 5.63
CA ARG A 90 -12.46 -14.55 7.00
C ARG A 90 -13.31 -13.40 7.52
N ILE A 91 -13.85 -12.55 6.64
CA ILE A 91 -14.61 -11.39 7.07
C ILE A 91 -16.09 -11.76 7.21
N LYS A 92 -16.72 -11.27 8.27
CA LYS A 92 -18.15 -11.48 8.52
C LYS A 92 -18.98 -10.87 7.40
N THR A 93 -19.88 -11.67 6.84
CA THR A 93 -20.87 -11.25 5.85
C THR A 93 -22.20 -10.87 6.50
N GLU A 94 -22.99 -10.07 5.78
CA GLU A 94 -24.36 -9.73 6.14
C GLU A 94 -25.29 -10.05 4.96
N PRO A 95 -26.44 -10.71 5.19
CA PRO A 95 -27.38 -11.01 4.13
C PRO A 95 -28.12 -9.73 3.71
N VAL A 96 -28.17 -9.47 2.41
CA VAL A 96 -28.89 -8.31 1.85
C VAL A 96 -29.77 -8.76 0.68
N LEU A 97 -31.01 -8.28 0.65
CA LEU A 97 -31.92 -8.51 -0.47
C LEU A 97 -31.52 -7.61 -1.64
N LEU A 98 -31.09 -8.23 -2.74
CA LEU A 98 -30.67 -7.57 -3.97
C LEU A 98 -31.35 -8.26 -5.15
N GLU A 99 -32.10 -7.50 -5.94
CA GLU A 99 -32.78 -8.03 -7.15
C GLU A 99 -33.66 -9.25 -6.85
N GLY A 100 -34.32 -9.26 -5.68
CA GLY A 100 -35.19 -10.36 -5.24
C GLY A 100 -34.46 -11.60 -4.72
N LYS A 101 -33.12 -11.56 -4.57
CA LYS A 101 -32.32 -12.66 -4.01
C LYS A 101 -31.55 -12.19 -2.78
N ILE A 102 -31.47 -13.05 -1.76
CA ILE A 102 -30.59 -12.82 -0.60
C ILE A 102 -29.16 -13.08 -1.07
N GLN A 103 -28.30 -12.08 -0.94
CA GLN A 103 -26.89 -12.17 -1.26
C GLN A 103 -26.07 -11.73 -0.05
N ASP A 104 -25.02 -12.48 0.25
CA ASP A 104 -24.11 -12.17 1.34
C ASP A 104 -23.11 -11.09 0.89
N VAL A 105 -23.13 -9.94 1.58
CA VAL A 105 -22.23 -8.83 1.31
C VAL A 105 -21.23 -8.68 2.45
N ILE A 106 -20.07 -8.10 2.16
CA ILE A 106 -19.01 -7.82 3.13
C ILE A 106 -18.98 -6.31 3.39
N PRO A 107 -19.56 -5.81 4.50
CA PRO A 107 -19.47 -4.40 4.84
C PRO A 107 -18.01 -3.96 5.03
N LEU A 108 -17.61 -2.84 4.44
CA LEU A 108 -16.27 -2.29 4.63
C LEU A 108 -15.92 -2.05 6.13
N PRO A 109 -16.86 -1.60 6.99
CA PRO A 109 -16.60 -1.51 8.43
C PRO A 109 -16.27 -2.86 9.08
N SER A 110 -16.86 -3.96 8.62
CA SER A 110 -16.59 -5.32 9.12
C SER A 110 -15.16 -5.76 8.84
N ILE A 111 -14.57 -5.31 7.72
CA ILE A 111 -13.15 -5.54 7.44
C ILE A 111 -12.30 -4.84 8.52
N THR A 112 -12.56 -3.56 8.80
CA THR A 112 -11.83 -2.82 9.85
C THR A 112 -11.97 -3.47 11.22
N ALA A 113 -13.20 -3.87 11.57
CA ALA A 113 -13.48 -4.52 12.85
C ALA A 113 -12.72 -5.85 12.99
N TRP A 114 -12.69 -6.64 11.91
CA TRP A 114 -11.98 -7.91 11.90
C TRP A 114 -10.47 -7.72 12.06
N PHE A 115 -9.86 -6.80 11.31
CA PHE A 115 -8.43 -6.51 11.41
C PHE A 115 -8.02 -6.02 12.80
N LYS A 116 -8.85 -5.17 13.44
CA LYS A 116 -8.64 -4.74 14.84
C LYS A 116 -8.73 -5.90 15.82
N ALA A 117 -9.71 -6.78 15.65
CA ALA A 117 -9.88 -7.96 16.50
C ALA A 117 -8.74 -9.00 16.35
N HIS A 118 -8.05 -9.01 15.20
CA HIS A 118 -7.06 -10.02 14.84
C HIS A 118 -5.64 -9.46 14.65
N ALA A 119 -5.30 -8.36 15.31
CA ALA A 119 -4.05 -7.60 15.12
C ALA A 119 -2.77 -8.45 15.11
N THR A 120 -2.70 -9.51 15.93
CA THR A 120 -1.55 -10.43 15.99
C THR A 120 -1.40 -11.27 14.72
N SER A 121 -2.49 -11.78 14.17
CA SER A 121 -2.48 -12.60 12.95
C SER A 121 -2.40 -11.78 11.66
N VAL A 122 -2.86 -10.53 11.70
CA VAL A 122 -2.81 -9.57 10.56
C VAL A 122 -1.37 -9.38 10.08
N GLN A 123 -0.39 -9.34 10.97
CA GLN A 123 1.00 -9.18 10.55
C GLN A 123 1.47 -10.34 9.66
N GLY A 124 1.09 -11.58 9.98
CA GLY A 124 1.40 -12.75 9.16
C GLY A 124 0.70 -12.70 7.80
N ILE A 125 -0.55 -12.27 7.78
CA ILE A 125 -1.34 -12.08 6.56
C ILE A 125 -0.69 -11.05 5.63
N LEU A 126 -0.32 -9.88 6.16
CA LEU A 126 0.30 -8.82 5.38
C LEU A 126 1.67 -9.24 4.84
N ARG A 127 2.46 -9.95 5.65
CA ARG A 127 3.72 -10.55 5.19
C ARG A 127 3.48 -11.55 4.06
N ASN A 128 2.51 -12.45 4.19
CA ASN A 128 2.20 -13.41 3.13
C ASN A 128 1.76 -12.71 1.83
N PHE A 129 1.01 -11.62 1.94
CA PHE A 129 0.63 -10.80 0.78
C PHE A 129 1.86 -10.14 0.11
N GLU A 130 2.76 -9.55 0.90
CA GLU A 130 4.06 -9.02 0.42
C GLU A 130 4.89 -10.11 -0.28
N ASP A 131 4.96 -11.29 0.33
CA ASP A 131 5.72 -12.44 -0.13
C ASP A 131 5.20 -12.98 -1.46
N LEU A 132 3.88 -13.11 -1.61
CA LEU A 132 3.24 -13.56 -2.85
C LEU A 132 3.47 -12.56 -4.00
N ALA A 133 3.35 -11.26 -3.73
CA ALA A 133 3.61 -10.23 -4.73
C ALA A 133 5.08 -10.27 -5.20
N PHE A 134 5.99 -10.44 -4.25
CA PHE A 134 7.41 -10.47 -4.54
C PHE A 134 7.84 -11.75 -5.27
N ALA A 135 7.32 -12.90 -4.86
CA ALA A 135 7.53 -14.17 -5.56
C ALA A 135 7.05 -14.09 -7.01
N ASN A 136 5.91 -13.45 -7.24
CA ASN A 136 5.40 -13.24 -8.58
C ASN A 136 6.32 -12.29 -9.40
N ASN A 137 6.87 -11.22 -8.78
CA ASN A 137 7.84 -10.34 -9.46
C ASN A 137 9.19 -11.02 -9.80
N LEU A 138 9.63 -11.97 -8.97
CA LEU A 138 10.78 -12.82 -9.27
C LEU A 138 10.47 -13.77 -10.43
N HIS A 139 9.28 -14.38 -10.42
CA HIS A 139 8.85 -15.30 -11.48
C HIS A 139 8.70 -14.60 -12.84
N THR A 140 8.22 -13.36 -12.87
CA THR A 140 8.15 -12.55 -14.10
C THR A 140 9.51 -12.00 -14.56
N GLY A 141 10.56 -12.18 -13.75
CA GLY A 141 11.92 -11.75 -14.09
C GLY A 141 12.18 -10.25 -13.93
N TYR A 142 11.35 -9.52 -13.18
CA TYR A 142 11.59 -8.09 -12.91
C TYR A 142 12.64 -7.85 -11.81
N PHE A 143 12.76 -8.79 -10.87
CA PHE A 143 13.84 -8.81 -9.88
C PHE A 143 14.83 -9.95 -10.16
N ASP A 144 16.10 -9.71 -9.83
CA ASP A 144 17.18 -10.67 -9.99
C ASP A 144 17.12 -11.72 -8.86
N SER A 145 16.71 -12.94 -9.20
CA SER A 145 16.59 -14.06 -8.25
C SER A 145 17.92 -14.46 -7.60
N MET A 146 19.05 -14.33 -8.32
CA MET A 146 20.37 -14.65 -7.76
C MET A 146 20.78 -13.59 -6.73
N ALA A 147 20.59 -12.32 -7.07
CA ALA A 147 20.84 -11.21 -6.15
C ALA A 147 19.96 -11.31 -4.91
N HIS A 148 18.68 -11.69 -5.06
CA HIS A 148 17.77 -11.92 -3.93
C HIS A 148 18.28 -13.03 -3.01
N THR A 149 18.66 -14.18 -3.58
CA THR A 149 19.16 -15.33 -2.81
C THR A 149 20.44 -14.98 -2.04
N GLN A 150 21.36 -14.23 -2.66
CA GLN A 150 22.58 -13.75 -2.00
C GLN A 150 22.26 -12.75 -0.88
N ALA A 151 21.35 -11.80 -1.11
CA ALA A 151 20.91 -10.85 -0.09
C ALA A 151 20.25 -11.56 1.10
N GLN A 152 19.47 -12.62 0.86
CA GLN A 152 18.86 -13.41 1.93
C GLN A 152 19.89 -14.17 2.77
N LYS A 153 20.92 -14.76 2.13
CA LYS A 153 22.04 -15.38 2.85
C LYS A 153 22.76 -14.38 3.75
N LEU A 154 23.03 -13.17 3.23
CA LEU A 154 23.67 -12.11 4.00
C LEU A 154 22.80 -11.64 5.18
N ARG A 155 21.49 -11.45 4.95
CA ARG A 155 20.52 -11.10 6.01
C ARG A 155 20.42 -12.18 7.10
N GLY A 156 20.59 -13.46 6.75
CA GLY A 156 20.60 -14.56 7.71
C GLY A 156 21.82 -14.59 8.63
N ILE A 157 22.97 -14.09 8.17
CA ILE A 157 24.21 -14.02 8.95
C ILE A 157 24.24 -12.76 9.85
N LEU A 158 23.47 -11.73 9.49
CA LEU A 158 23.35 -10.46 10.21
C LEU A 158 23.16 -10.57 11.74
N PRO A 159 22.24 -11.40 12.27
CA PRO A 159 22.09 -11.55 13.72
C PRO A 159 23.33 -12.15 14.39
N ALA A 160 24.03 -13.09 13.73
CA ALA A 160 25.27 -13.65 14.26
C ALA A 160 26.38 -12.59 14.32
N VAL A 161 26.47 -11.72 13.31
CA VAL A 161 27.39 -10.58 13.32
C VAL A 161 27.03 -9.59 14.43
N GLY A 162 25.74 -9.32 14.63
CA GLY A 162 25.26 -8.48 15.73
C GLY A 162 25.65 -9.03 17.11
N LEU A 163 25.45 -10.33 17.33
CA LEU A 163 25.87 -11.01 18.57
C LEU A 163 27.40 -10.99 18.75
N MET A 164 28.16 -11.17 17.66
CA MET A 164 29.62 -11.06 17.68
C MET A 164 30.07 -9.66 18.12
N ILE A 165 29.42 -8.60 17.61
CA ILE A 165 29.71 -7.21 17.99
C ILE A 165 29.38 -6.98 19.47
N LEU A 166 28.23 -7.46 19.96
CA LEU A 166 27.87 -7.35 21.37
C LEU A 166 28.89 -8.07 22.27
N GLY A 167 29.38 -9.25 21.86
CA GLY A 167 30.43 -9.96 22.59
C GLY A 167 31.76 -9.21 22.61
N ILE A 168 32.14 -8.55 21.51
CA ILE A 168 33.34 -7.70 21.46
C ILE A 168 33.21 -6.50 22.41
N LEU A 169 32.03 -5.88 22.46
CA LEU A 169 31.75 -4.76 23.36
C LEU A 169 31.78 -5.21 24.84
N ASP A 170 31.17 -6.36 25.16
CA ASP A 170 31.21 -6.94 26.50
C ASP A 170 32.65 -7.26 26.95
N GLN A 171 33.44 -7.90 26.07
CA GLN A 171 34.84 -8.20 26.34
C GLN A 171 35.68 -6.92 26.57
N SER A 172 35.41 -5.84 25.82
CA SER A 172 36.09 -4.56 26.01
C SER A 172 35.80 -3.93 27.37
N MET A 173 34.59 -4.10 27.90
CA MET A 173 34.19 -3.63 29.23
C MET A 173 34.86 -4.46 30.34
N GLY A 174 34.94 -5.78 30.17
CA GLY A 174 35.66 -6.66 31.11
C GLY A 174 37.16 -6.36 31.18
N ILE A 175 37.79 -6.05 30.04
CA ILE A 175 39.21 -5.65 29.98
C ILE A 175 39.45 -4.34 30.73
N ALA A 176 38.55 -3.35 30.60
CA ALA A 176 38.66 -2.08 31.32
C ALA A 176 38.63 -2.26 32.86
N LEU A 177 37.80 -3.19 33.36
CA LEU A 177 37.74 -3.56 34.79
C LEU A 177 39.03 -4.21 35.29
N VAL A 178 39.66 -5.10 34.50
CA VAL A 178 40.95 -5.75 34.84
C VAL A 178 42.12 -4.77 34.73
N GLY A 179 42.06 -3.79 33.82
CA GLY A 179 43.07 -2.74 33.71
C GLY A 179 43.23 -1.91 35.00
N ILE A 180 42.13 -1.71 35.75
CA ILE A 180 42.15 -0.99 37.03
C ILE A 180 42.98 -1.75 38.09
N SER A 181 42.98 -3.08 38.06
CA SER A 181 43.77 -3.90 38.99
C SER A 181 45.23 -4.11 38.54
N CYS A 182 45.55 -3.90 37.25
CA CYS A 182 46.92 -3.98 36.71
C CYS A 182 47.26 -2.73 35.85
N PRO A 183 47.70 -1.63 36.48
CA PRO A 183 47.94 -0.34 35.81
C PRO A 183 48.91 -0.33 34.62
N PRO A 184 50.02 -1.11 34.59
CA PRO A 184 50.98 -1.01 33.49
C PRO A 184 50.43 -1.53 32.14
N LEU A 185 49.32 -2.27 32.12
CA LEU A 185 48.72 -2.84 30.90
C LEU A 185 47.62 -1.97 30.28
N LEU A 186 47.18 -0.92 30.98
CA LEU A 186 46.12 0.00 30.54
C LEU A 186 46.29 0.57 29.12
N PRO A 187 47.47 1.05 28.67
CA PRO A 187 47.58 1.66 27.34
C PRO A 187 47.38 0.63 26.22
N LEU A 188 47.91 -0.58 26.37
CA LEU A 188 47.74 -1.65 25.39
C LEU A 188 46.27 -2.09 25.29
N GLN A 189 45.59 -2.19 26.43
CA GLN A 189 44.18 -2.54 26.50
C GLN A 189 43.28 -1.49 25.83
N ALA A 190 43.57 -0.20 26.03
CA ALA A 190 42.84 0.88 25.38
C ALA A 190 43.00 0.86 23.85
N VAL A 191 44.20 0.53 23.34
CA VAL A 191 44.43 0.38 21.90
C VAL A 191 43.64 -0.80 21.32
N ILE A 192 43.62 -1.95 22.01
CA ILE A 192 42.84 -3.12 21.58
C ILE A 192 41.33 -2.82 21.58
N ALA A 193 40.82 -2.19 22.64
CA ALA A 193 39.41 -1.84 22.76
C ALA A 193 38.97 -0.80 21.71
N SER A 194 39.78 0.23 21.46
CA SER A 194 39.49 1.24 20.45
C SER A 194 39.51 0.67 19.03
N LEU A 195 40.46 -0.23 18.72
CA LEU A 195 40.50 -0.93 17.43
C LEU A 195 39.28 -1.84 17.25
N ALA A 196 38.89 -2.58 18.29
CA ALA A 196 37.74 -3.47 18.26
C ALA A 196 36.40 -2.71 18.10
N MET A 197 36.26 -1.56 18.78
CA MET A 197 35.13 -0.66 18.62
C MET A 197 35.09 -0.07 17.20
N PHE A 198 36.24 0.35 16.67
CA PHE A 198 36.34 0.90 15.31
C PHE A 198 35.92 -0.14 14.24
N ILE A 199 36.43 -1.37 14.33
CA ILE A 199 36.04 -2.48 13.44
C ILE A 199 34.53 -2.76 13.57
N SER A 200 33.99 -2.77 14.79
CA SER A 200 32.56 -3.00 15.02
C SER A 200 31.68 -1.92 14.36
N ILE A 201 32.09 -0.65 14.46
CA ILE A 201 31.41 0.47 13.80
C ILE A 201 31.48 0.32 12.28
N LEU A 202 32.65 -0.01 11.71
CA LEU A 202 32.80 -0.24 10.27
C LEU A 202 31.89 -1.37 9.77
N VAL A 203 31.80 -2.47 10.52
CA VAL A 203 30.90 -3.57 10.20
C VAL A 203 29.44 -3.10 10.27
N LEU A 204 29.03 -2.38 11.32
CA LEU A 204 27.65 -1.83 11.41
C LEU A 204 27.31 -0.91 10.23
N VAL A 205 28.23 -0.03 9.83
CA VAL A 205 28.06 0.87 8.69
C VAL A 205 27.94 0.07 7.39
N ALA A 206 28.81 -0.91 7.16
CA ALA A 206 28.74 -1.78 5.99
C ALA A 206 27.39 -2.51 5.93
N LEU A 207 26.93 -3.08 7.05
CA LEU A 207 25.65 -3.75 7.17
C LEU A 207 24.46 -2.80 6.92
N ALA A 208 24.53 -1.57 7.42
CA ALA A 208 23.52 -0.54 7.17
C ALA A 208 23.43 -0.19 5.67
N VAL A 209 24.57 -0.03 5.00
CA VAL A 209 24.64 0.22 3.55
C VAL A 209 24.09 -0.95 2.74
N PHE A 210 24.45 -2.19 3.11
CA PHE A 210 23.91 -3.39 2.46
C PHE A 210 22.40 -3.54 2.65
N LYS A 211 21.87 -3.23 3.84
CA LYS A 211 20.43 -3.22 4.10
C LYS A 211 19.71 -2.10 3.34
N ALA A 212 20.36 -0.95 3.15
CA ALA A 212 19.82 0.18 2.41
C ALA A 212 19.77 -0.07 0.90
N ARG A 213 20.61 -0.97 0.37
CA ARG A 213 20.48 -1.44 -1.01
C ARG A 213 19.23 -2.34 -1.12
N GLY A 214 18.22 -1.82 -1.81
CA GLY A 214 16.98 -2.55 -2.12
C GLY A 214 17.21 -3.78 -3.01
N GLU A 215 16.12 -4.42 -3.38
CA GLU A 215 16.14 -5.58 -4.27
C GLU A 215 16.61 -5.16 -5.67
N LYS A 216 17.56 -5.91 -6.25
CA LYS A 216 18.15 -5.58 -7.55
C LYS A 216 17.15 -5.90 -8.66
N ARG A 217 16.79 -4.86 -9.43
CA ARG A 217 15.98 -5.00 -10.65
C ARG A 217 16.82 -5.56 -11.80
N THR A 218 16.21 -6.35 -12.66
CA THR A 218 16.79 -6.75 -13.95
C THR A 218 16.65 -5.62 -14.99
N ASP A 219 17.24 -5.76 -16.16
CA ASP A 219 17.07 -4.79 -17.26
C ASP A 219 15.58 -4.64 -17.67
N LEU A 220 14.85 -5.77 -17.67
CA LEU A 220 13.39 -5.79 -17.84
C LEU A 220 12.68 -5.03 -16.71
N GLY A 221 13.08 -5.26 -15.46
CA GLY A 221 12.53 -4.53 -14.32
C GLY A 221 12.80 -3.02 -14.38
N LEU A 222 13.98 -2.61 -14.86
CA LEU A 222 14.35 -1.19 -15.00
C LEU A 222 13.53 -0.49 -16.10
N THR A 223 13.38 -1.13 -17.26
CA THR A 223 12.57 -0.58 -18.37
C THR A 223 11.09 -0.46 -17.97
N GLU A 224 10.54 -1.49 -17.34
CA GLU A 224 9.17 -1.48 -16.84
C GLU A 224 8.97 -0.40 -15.76
N THR A 225 9.92 -0.28 -14.82
CA THR A 225 9.93 0.79 -13.80
C THR A 225 9.91 2.18 -14.45
N ALA A 226 10.72 2.40 -15.50
CA ALA A 226 10.77 3.67 -16.21
C ALA A 226 9.42 4.02 -16.86
N HIS A 227 8.73 3.04 -17.44
CA HIS A 227 7.38 3.24 -17.98
C HIS A 227 6.35 3.58 -16.90
N TRP A 228 6.39 2.90 -15.75
CA TRP A 228 5.51 3.21 -14.61
C TRP A 228 5.78 4.60 -14.02
N LEU A 229 7.04 5.04 -13.95
CA LEU A 229 7.40 6.39 -13.52
C LEU A 229 6.89 7.46 -14.52
N ALA A 230 7.00 7.19 -15.82
CA ALA A 230 6.44 8.07 -16.85
C ALA A 230 4.91 8.18 -16.73
N PHE A 231 4.23 7.05 -16.53
CA PHE A 231 2.79 7.00 -16.29
C PHE A 231 2.39 7.72 -14.99
N GLN A 232 3.16 7.55 -13.91
CA GLN A 232 2.95 8.28 -12.65
C GLN A 232 3.05 9.79 -12.84
N LYS A 233 4.06 10.26 -13.58
CA LYS A 233 4.21 11.68 -13.89
C LYS A 233 3.00 12.19 -14.68
N HIS A 234 2.61 11.47 -15.74
CA HIS A 234 1.43 11.81 -16.53
C HIS A 234 0.16 11.88 -15.68
N LEU A 235 -0.13 10.86 -14.86
CA LEU A 235 -1.33 10.83 -14.02
C LEU A 235 -1.37 11.99 -13.01
N LYS A 236 -0.24 12.34 -12.40
CA LYS A 236 -0.16 13.48 -11.46
C LYS A 236 -0.44 14.81 -12.16
N GLU A 237 0.14 15.02 -13.34
CA GLU A 237 -0.11 16.23 -14.15
C GLU A 237 -1.56 16.29 -14.66
N TYR A 238 -2.09 15.15 -15.10
CA TYR A 238 -3.46 15.05 -15.60
C TYR A 238 -4.50 15.29 -14.50
N ALA A 239 -4.29 14.74 -13.30
CA ALA A 239 -5.19 14.97 -12.15
C ALA A 239 -5.27 16.44 -11.73
N LEU A 240 -4.19 17.22 -11.95
CA LEU A 240 -4.15 18.66 -11.67
C LEU A 240 -4.82 19.49 -12.76
N THR A 241 -4.57 19.14 -14.03
CA THR A 241 -4.99 19.96 -15.17
C THR A 241 -6.40 19.63 -15.66
N LYS A 242 -6.87 18.39 -15.52
CA LYS A 242 -8.21 17.92 -15.96
C LYS A 242 -8.57 18.33 -17.40
N ASN A 243 -7.57 18.46 -18.27
CA ASN A 243 -7.71 19.15 -19.56
C ASN A 243 -8.62 18.43 -20.57
N TYR A 244 -8.82 17.11 -20.45
CA TYR A 244 -9.59 16.31 -21.38
C TYR A 244 -10.45 15.30 -20.62
N PRO A 245 -11.72 15.06 -21.01
CA PRO A 245 -12.53 14.03 -20.40
C PRO A 245 -12.03 12.63 -20.75
N ILE A 246 -12.21 11.68 -19.83
CA ILE A 246 -12.01 10.25 -20.10
C ILE A 246 -13.28 9.72 -20.78
N ASP A 247 -13.10 9.10 -21.94
CA ASP A 247 -14.16 8.57 -22.80
C ASP A 247 -14.38 7.06 -22.63
N SER A 248 -13.62 6.39 -21.75
CA SER A 248 -13.70 4.95 -21.52
C SER A 248 -13.77 4.58 -20.04
N VAL A 249 -14.76 3.78 -19.66
CA VAL A 249 -14.87 3.21 -18.29
C VAL A 249 -13.64 2.38 -17.95
N ILE A 250 -13.12 1.61 -18.90
CA ILE A 250 -11.95 0.74 -18.67
C ILE A 250 -10.73 1.58 -18.30
N LEU A 251 -10.51 2.69 -19.01
CA LEU A 251 -9.41 3.60 -18.74
C LEU A 251 -9.57 4.28 -17.38
N TRP A 252 -10.79 4.73 -17.06
CA TRP A 252 -11.11 5.31 -15.77
C TRP A 252 -10.88 4.32 -14.61
N GLU A 253 -11.29 3.05 -14.75
CA GLU A 253 -11.04 2.01 -13.74
C GLU A 253 -9.54 1.81 -13.52
N LYS A 254 -8.74 1.77 -14.61
CA LYS A 254 -7.28 1.69 -14.53
C LYS A 254 -6.67 2.90 -13.81
N TYR A 255 -7.16 4.10 -14.10
CA TYR A 255 -6.70 5.33 -13.47
C TYR A 255 -7.02 5.34 -11.98
N LEU A 256 -8.17 4.82 -11.59
CA LEU A 256 -8.57 4.69 -10.20
C LEU A 256 -7.63 3.71 -9.47
N VAL A 257 -7.44 2.50 -9.99
CA VAL A 257 -6.57 1.48 -9.38
C VAL A 257 -5.13 1.96 -9.28
N TYR A 258 -4.50 2.34 -10.39
CA TYR A 258 -3.08 2.71 -10.38
C TYR A 258 -2.84 4.13 -9.85
N GLY A 259 -3.79 5.06 -10.02
CA GLY A 259 -3.67 6.39 -9.45
C GLY A 259 -3.68 6.36 -7.92
N THR A 260 -4.54 5.52 -7.30
CA THR A 260 -4.52 5.33 -5.83
C THR A 260 -3.20 4.75 -5.34
N LEU A 261 -2.65 3.77 -6.07
CA LEU A 261 -1.33 3.20 -5.79
C LEU A 261 -0.23 4.27 -5.84
N LEU A 262 -0.21 5.06 -6.91
CA LEU A 262 0.84 6.03 -7.23
C LEU A 262 0.76 7.33 -6.42
N GLY A 263 -0.21 7.42 -5.50
CA GLY A 263 -0.38 8.52 -4.55
C GLY A 263 -1.22 9.69 -5.07
N VAL A 264 -1.95 9.52 -6.18
CA VAL A 264 -2.99 10.47 -6.59
C VAL A 264 -4.22 10.21 -5.73
N SER A 265 -4.85 11.27 -5.21
CA SER A 265 -5.99 11.08 -4.33
C SER A 265 -7.14 10.37 -5.07
N ALA A 266 -7.62 9.27 -4.48
CA ALA A 266 -8.77 8.53 -4.99
C ALA A 266 -9.98 9.41 -5.29
N LYS A 267 -10.19 10.43 -4.45
CA LYS A 267 -11.24 11.43 -4.62
C LYS A 267 -11.03 12.25 -5.90
N ALA A 268 -9.81 12.77 -6.12
CA ALA A 268 -9.52 13.51 -7.35
C ALA A 268 -9.69 12.63 -8.61
N LEU A 269 -9.37 11.34 -8.52
CA LEU A 269 -9.57 10.37 -9.61
C LEU A 269 -11.05 10.08 -9.87
N ALA A 270 -11.86 10.00 -8.81
CA ALA A 270 -13.31 9.83 -8.93
C ALA A 270 -13.99 11.08 -9.54
N GLU A 271 -13.42 12.27 -9.32
CA GLU A 271 -13.89 13.56 -9.84
C GLU A 271 -13.26 13.96 -11.20
N LEU A 272 -12.66 13.01 -11.92
CA LEU A 272 -12.17 13.26 -13.27
C LEU A 272 -13.36 13.48 -14.22
N PRO A 273 -13.24 14.40 -15.19
CA PRO A 273 -14.29 14.60 -16.18
C PRO A 273 -14.47 13.32 -17.01
N LEU A 274 -15.71 12.84 -17.14
CA LEU A 274 -16.05 11.62 -17.86
C LEU A 274 -17.08 11.95 -18.96
N THR A 275 -16.86 11.41 -20.15
CA THR A 275 -17.80 11.47 -21.28
C THR A 275 -18.14 10.04 -21.70
N LEU A 276 -19.04 9.41 -20.95
CA LEU A 276 -19.42 8.01 -21.13
C LEU A 276 -20.74 7.90 -21.89
N SER A 277 -20.92 6.82 -22.64
CA SER A 277 -22.23 6.46 -23.18
C SER A 277 -23.23 6.10 -22.07
N ALA A 278 -24.53 6.10 -22.38
CA ALA A 278 -25.57 5.70 -21.42
C ALA A 278 -25.36 4.26 -20.90
N HIS A 279 -24.96 3.35 -21.79
CA HIS A 279 -24.65 1.96 -21.44
C HIS A 279 -23.43 1.86 -20.50
N GLU A 280 -22.35 2.58 -20.81
CA GLU A 280 -21.15 2.61 -19.96
C GLU A 280 -21.40 3.21 -18.58
N THR A 281 -22.22 4.25 -18.52
CA THR A 281 -22.64 4.87 -17.26
C THR A 281 -23.40 3.86 -16.40
N GLN A 282 -24.28 3.05 -17.00
CA GLN A 282 -25.01 2.00 -16.30
C GLN A 282 -24.08 0.88 -15.79
N VAL A 283 -23.13 0.42 -16.62
CA VAL A 283 -22.13 -0.59 -16.22
C VAL A 283 -21.27 -0.08 -15.06
N MET A 284 -20.74 1.13 -15.17
CA MET A 284 -19.95 1.75 -14.12
C MET A 284 -20.75 1.87 -12.81
N ALA A 285 -22.00 2.32 -12.90
CA ALA A 285 -22.87 2.47 -11.75
C ALA A 285 -23.21 1.14 -11.05
N ALA A 286 -23.48 0.09 -11.82
CA ALA A 286 -23.80 -1.23 -11.31
C ALA A 286 -22.62 -1.93 -10.60
N HIS A 287 -21.38 -1.62 -11.01
CA HIS A 287 -20.18 -2.26 -10.47
C HIS A 287 -19.46 -1.44 -9.39
N TRP A 288 -19.49 -0.11 -9.46
CA TRP A 288 -18.71 0.78 -8.58
C TRP A 288 -19.55 1.52 -7.52
N GLY A 289 -20.71 0.98 -7.15
CA GLY A 289 -21.43 1.42 -5.95
C GLY A 289 -22.36 2.62 -6.12
N ALA A 290 -22.81 2.89 -7.35
CA ALA A 290 -23.90 3.86 -7.57
C ALA A 290 -25.28 3.21 -7.66
N SER A 291 -25.39 1.89 -7.75
CA SER A 291 -26.66 1.19 -7.54
C SER A 291 -26.98 1.14 -6.04
N SER A 292 -28.00 1.88 -5.62
CA SER A 292 -28.71 1.64 -4.35
C SER A 292 -29.19 0.19 -4.31
N LEU A 293 -29.25 -0.41 -3.11
CA LEU A 293 -29.68 -1.79 -2.90
C LEU A 293 -31.09 -2.06 -3.46
N HIS A 294 -31.90 -1.00 -3.64
CA HIS A 294 -33.29 -1.08 -4.11
C HIS A 294 -33.57 -0.34 -5.44
N GLY A 295 -32.54 0.06 -6.20
CA GLY A 295 -32.67 0.53 -7.57
C GLY A 295 -33.36 1.90 -7.75
N THR A 296 -32.58 2.95 -8.01
CA THR A 296 -33.08 4.25 -8.52
C THR A 296 -31.98 5.00 -9.28
N SER A 297 -32.40 6.02 -10.04
CA SER A 297 -31.71 6.82 -11.06
C SER A 297 -30.25 7.22 -10.79
N PHE A 298 -29.46 7.25 -11.88
CA PHE A 298 -28.01 7.42 -11.87
C PHE A 298 -27.60 8.82 -12.32
N ASP A 299 -26.77 9.48 -11.50
CA ASP A 299 -25.99 10.66 -11.90
C ASP A 299 -24.50 10.36 -11.67
N LEU A 300 -23.67 10.65 -12.66
CA LEU A 300 -22.21 10.54 -12.62
C LEU A 300 -21.60 11.22 -11.38
N SER A 301 -22.17 12.36 -10.98
CA SER A 301 -21.75 13.10 -9.78
C SER A 301 -21.97 12.29 -8.49
N SER A 302 -23.08 11.55 -8.42
CA SER A 302 -23.45 10.70 -7.30
C SER A 302 -22.58 9.43 -7.24
N VAL A 303 -22.16 8.91 -8.40
CA VAL A 303 -21.22 7.79 -8.54
C VAL A 303 -19.86 8.19 -7.99
N ALA A 304 -19.33 9.34 -8.44
CA ALA A 304 -18.04 9.88 -8.01
C ALA A 304 -18.00 10.13 -6.49
N GLY A 305 -19.04 10.76 -5.93
CA GLY A 305 -19.15 11.00 -4.50
C GLY A 305 -19.28 9.71 -3.67
N SER A 306 -20.04 8.74 -4.17
CA SER A 306 -20.21 7.44 -3.49
C SER A 306 -18.91 6.65 -3.49
N LEU A 307 -18.22 6.64 -4.62
CA LEU A 307 -16.93 6.00 -4.79
C LEU A 307 -15.82 6.66 -3.97
N SER A 308 -15.76 8.00 -3.92
CA SER A 308 -14.83 8.71 -3.04
C SER A 308 -15.00 8.27 -1.58
N ASN A 309 -16.25 8.11 -1.12
CA ASN A 309 -16.53 7.66 0.23
C ASN A 309 -16.16 6.18 0.43
N ALA A 310 -16.45 5.31 -0.55
CA ALA A 310 -16.04 3.91 -0.53
C ALA A 310 -14.51 3.77 -0.45
N ILE A 311 -13.76 4.50 -1.29
CA ILE A 311 -12.30 4.44 -1.29
C ILE A 311 -11.72 5.06 -0.01
N SER A 312 -12.32 6.12 0.53
CA SER A 312 -11.91 6.65 1.85
C SER A 312 -12.10 5.62 2.97
N SER A 313 -13.14 4.78 2.86
CA SER A 313 -13.41 3.70 3.80
C SER A 313 -12.42 2.54 3.60
N ILE A 314 -12.08 2.17 2.37
CA ILE A 314 -11.04 1.17 2.08
C ILE A 314 -9.65 1.67 2.56
N SER A 315 -9.36 2.95 2.37
CA SER A 315 -8.09 3.54 2.79
C SER A 315 -7.95 3.55 4.32
N SER A 316 -9.04 3.82 5.05
CA SER A 316 -9.06 3.79 6.52
C SER A 316 -8.98 2.36 7.08
N VAL A 317 -9.61 1.39 6.42
CA VAL A 317 -9.41 -0.04 6.68
C VAL A 317 -7.91 -0.36 6.54
N SER A 318 -7.31 0.02 5.42
CA SER A 318 -5.90 -0.29 5.12
C SER A 318 -4.94 0.34 6.13
N SER A 319 -5.13 1.61 6.50
CA SER A 319 -4.28 2.30 7.46
C SER A 319 -4.38 1.72 8.87
N SER A 320 -5.58 1.38 9.33
CA SER A 320 -5.77 0.73 10.64
C SER A 320 -5.17 -0.67 10.68
N SER A 321 -5.22 -1.38 9.56
CA SER A 321 -4.69 -2.75 9.40
C SER A 321 -3.16 -2.79 9.40
N PHE A 322 -2.51 -1.89 8.65
CA PHE A 322 -1.05 -1.81 8.59
C PHE A 322 -0.47 -1.11 9.82
N GLY A 323 -1.16 -0.12 10.40
CA GLY A 323 -0.72 0.59 11.60
C GLY A 323 -0.67 -0.26 12.87
N ALA A 324 -1.53 -1.29 12.98
CA ALA A 324 -1.53 -2.23 14.10
C ALA A 324 -0.32 -3.21 14.08
N SER A 325 0.40 -3.31 12.97
CA SER A 325 1.47 -4.30 12.77
C SER A 325 2.85 -3.88 13.32
N GLY A 326 2.95 -2.71 13.96
CA GLY A 326 4.19 -2.22 14.60
C GLY A 326 5.37 -2.00 13.65
N THR A 327 5.17 -2.08 12.34
CA THR A 327 6.22 -1.81 11.36
C THR A 327 6.31 -0.31 11.16
N GLY A 328 7.43 0.29 11.61
CA GLY A 328 7.71 1.70 11.37
C GLY A 328 7.71 1.98 9.87
N SER A 329 6.62 2.55 9.36
CA SER A 329 6.57 3.11 8.02
C SER A 329 7.33 4.43 8.06
N SER A 330 8.64 4.38 7.79
CA SER A 330 9.41 5.57 7.45
C SER A 330 8.99 6.01 6.04
N GLY A 331 7.91 6.78 5.97
CA GLY A 331 7.30 7.21 4.72
C GLY A 331 6.51 8.51 4.89
N GLY A 332 7.21 9.63 5.06
CA GLY A 332 6.77 10.97 4.66
C GLY A 332 5.41 11.44 5.16
N SER A 333 5.35 11.86 6.43
CA SER A 333 4.31 12.78 6.88
C SER A 333 4.55 14.16 6.27
N SER A 334 3.93 14.47 5.12
CA SER A 334 3.74 15.87 4.71
C SER A 334 2.63 16.48 5.57
N GLY A 335 2.97 16.76 6.83
CA GLY A 335 2.12 17.52 7.75
C GLY A 335 2.21 19.00 7.42
N GLY A 336 1.43 19.45 6.44
CA GLY A 336 1.04 20.86 6.35
C GLY A 336 0.03 21.13 7.47
N GLY A 337 0.44 21.85 8.50
CA GLY A 337 -0.40 22.27 9.62
C GLY A 337 0.02 23.65 10.07
N GLY A 338 -0.84 24.64 9.80
CA GLY A 338 -0.55 26.06 9.93
C GLY A 338 -0.32 26.53 11.37
N GLY A 339 0.66 27.39 11.54
CA GLY A 339 0.84 28.21 12.73
C GLY A 339 -0.17 29.35 12.71
N GLY A 340 -1.19 29.28 13.57
CA GLY A 340 -2.04 30.40 13.93
C GLY A 340 -1.42 31.15 15.10
N GLY A 341 -0.62 32.18 14.81
CA GLY A 341 -0.20 33.16 15.80
C GLY A 341 -1.31 34.17 16.03
N GLY A 342 -2.07 34.00 17.11
CA GLY A 342 -3.03 34.99 17.61
C GLY A 342 -2.37 35.86 18.66
N GLY A 343 -1.69 36.92 18.23
CA GLY A 343 -1.27 38.03 19.09
C GLY A 343 -2.40 39.04 19.18
N GLY A 344 -3.20 38.97 20.24
CA GLY A 344 -4.14 40.01 20.62
C GLY A 344 -3.46 40.99 21.57
N GLY A 345 -3.20 42.20 21.10
CA GLY A 345 -2.79 43.32 21.95
C GLY A 345 -4.00 44.07 22.51
N GLY A 346 -3.78 44.75 23.63
CA GLY A 346 -4.35 46.07 23.89
C GLY A 346 -5.50 46.16 24.90
N GLY A 347 -5.37 47.16 25.79
CA GLY A 347 -6.43 47.71 26.64
C GLY A 347 -6.11 47.53 28.13
N ALA A 348 -5.47 48.44 28.84
CA ALA A 348 -5.98 49.76 29.27
C ALA A 348 -7.33 49.63 30.00
N GLY A 349 -7.30 49.79 31.32
CA GLY A 349 -8.42 49.71 32.24
C GLY A 349 -7.93 49.43 33.65
#